data_AF-A0A7W7ZKK4-F1
#
_entry.id   AF-A0A7W7ZKK4-F1
#
_cell.length_a   1.000
_cell.length_b   1.000
_cell.length_c   1.000
_cell.angle_alpha   90.00
_cell.angle_beta   90.00
_cell.angle_gamma   90.00
#
_symmetry.space_group_name_H-M   'P 1'
#
loop_
_entity.id
_entity.type
_entity.pdbx_description
1 polymer ?
#
loop_
_entity_poly.entity_id
_entity_poly.type
_entity_poly.pdbx_seq_one_letter_code
_entity_poly.pdbx_strand_id
1 'polypeptide(L)'
;MGRDARTQSVATRFTKAEESELLKAAEREGKTPREWTREILLREARRAQDDPNFTETVAIRSLLNLALRPLLLGEKMTPEQFSSMLTIVRTEKRQMAREVMQQYIQPEKP
;
A
#
# COMPACT_ATOMS: atom_id res chain seq x y z
N MET A 1 -16.19 24.91 13.02
CA MET A 1 -15.26 24.79 11.86
C MET A 1 -15.97 24.02 10.76
N GLY A 2 -16.30 24.68 9.65
CA GLY A 2 -16.93 24.02 8.49
C GLY A 2 -15.88 23.31 7.64
N ARG A 3 -16.27 22.23 6.95
CA ARG A 3 -15.43 21.58 5.94
C ARG A 3 -15.14 22.59 4.82
N ASP A 4 -13.87 22.72 4.41
CA ASP A 4 -13.52 23.56 3.26
C ASP A 4 -14.33 23.20 2.02
N ALA A 5 -14.83 24.23 1.33
CA ALA A 5 -15.61 24.04 0.12
C ALA A 5 -14.74 23.43 -0.99
N ARG A 6 -15.31 22.46 -1.72
CA ARG A 6 -14.64 21.81 -2.84
C ARG A 6 -14.72 22.72 -4.07
N THR A 7 -13.66 23.50 -4.33
CA THR A 7 -13.63 24.51 -5.40
C THR A 7 -12.88 24.08 -6.67
N GLN A 8 -12.08 23.02 -6.60
CA GLN A 8 -11.23 22.57 -7.71
C GLN A 8 -11.86 21.41 -8.51
N SER A 9 -11.57 21.35 -9.81
CA SER A 9 -12.02 20.31 -10.74
C SER A 9 -10.84 19.73 -11.52
N VAL A 10 -10.84 18.42 -11.75
CA VAL A 10 -9.89 17.71 -12.61
C VAL A 10 -10.69 17.09 -13.75
N ALA A 11 -10.50 17.57 -14.98
CA ALA A 11 -11.23 17.09 -16.14
C ALA A 11 -10.48 15.93 -16.81
N THR A 12 -11.18 14.82 -17.07
CA THR A 12 -10.69 13.65 -17.83
C THR A 12 -11.79 13.20 -18.78
N ARG A 13 -11.43 12.78 -20.00
CA ARG A 13 -12.39 12.30 -21.01
C ARG A 13 -12.39 10.78 -21.03
N PHE A 14 -13.56 10.20 -21.20
CA PHE A 14 -13.78 8.77 -21.31
C PHE A 14 -14.54 8.45 -22.60
N THR A 15 -14.29 7.27 -23.15
CA THR A 15 -15.16 6.67 -24.15
C THR A 15 -16.49 6.25 -23.51
N LYS A 16 -17.51 5.97 -24.34
CA LYS A 16 -18.81 5.48 -23.85
C LYS A 16 -18.70 4.14 -23.09
N ALA A 17 -17.78 3.28 -23.51
CA ALA A 17 -17.56 1.99 -22.86
C ALA A 17 -16.97 2.19 -21.45
N GLU A 18 -15.90 2.99 -21.35
CA GLU A 18 -15.29 3.34 -20.06
C GLU A 18 -16.29 4.04 -19.13
N GLU A 19 -17.07 5.01 -19.63
CA GLU A 19 -18.12 5.65 -18.83
C GLU A 19 -19.12 4.63 -18.27
N SER A 20 -19.60 3.69 -19.10
CA SER A 20 -20.52 2.64 -18.65
C SER A 20 -19.93 1.76 -17.54
N GLU A 21 -18.64 1.43 -17.64
CA GLU A 21 -17.94 0.66 -16.60
C GLU A 21 -17.85 1.43 -15.27
N LEU A 22 -17.52 2.73 -15.32
CA LEU A 22 -17.44 3.59 -14.13
C LEU A 22 -18.82 3.75 -13.48
N LEU A 23 -19.88 3.93 -14.26
CA LEU A 23 -21.26 4.00 -13.75
C LEU A 23 -21.66 2.71 -13.03
N LYS A 24 -21.40 1.54 -13.62
CA LYS A 24 -21.67 0.24 -12.99
C LYS A 24 -20.83 0.00 -11.73
N ALA A 25 -19.60 0.52 -11.69
CA ALA A 25 -18.76 0.43 -10.50
C ALA A 25 -19.32 1.29 -9.35
N ALA A 26 -19.72 2.53 -9.64
CA ALA A 26 -20.34 3.41 -8.66
C ALA A 26 -21.67 2.84 -8.14
N GLU A 27 -22.51 2.29 -9.02
CA GLU A 27 -23.78 1.66 -8.67
C GLU A 27 -23.61 0.45 -7.75
N ARG A 28 -22.63 -0.44 -8.04
CA ARG A 28 -22.30 -1.59 -7.18
C ARG A 28 -21.91 -1.20 -5.76
N GLU A 29 -21.37 0.00 -5.57
CA GLU A 29 -21.02 0.55 -4.26
C GLU A 29 -22.09 1.48 -3.66
N GLY A 30 -23.24 1.65 -4.33
CA GLY A 30 -24.32 2.53 -3.87
C GLY A 30 -23.95 4.02 -3.85
N LYS A 31 -22.97 4.43 -4.67
CA LYS A 31 -22.42 5.80 -4.70
C LYS A 31 -22.79 6.52 -5.98
N THR A 32 -22.82 7.85 -5.94
CA THR A 32 -22.86 8.62 -7.18
C THR A 32 -21.54 8.48 -7.93
N PRO A 33 -21.52 8.58 -9.27
CA PRO A 33 -20.28 8.50 -10.06
C PRO A 33 -19.23 9.51 -9.59
N ARG A 34 -19.66 10.71 -9.17
CA ARG A 34 -18.79 11.77 -8.67
C ARG A 34 -18.12 11.42 -7.34
N GLU A 35 -18.88 10.83 -6.41
CA GLU A 35 -18.36 10.40 -5.11
C GLU A 35 -17.39 9.23 -5.28
N TRP A 36 -17.82 8.22 -6.03
CA TRP A 36 -17.00 7.04 -6.31
C TRP A 36 -15.68 7.41 -6.99
N THR A 37 -15.72 8.18 -8.08
CA THR A 37 -14.51 8.61 -8.81
C THR A 37 -13.57 9.40 -7.90
N ARG A 38 -14.10 10.33 -7.09
CA ARG A 38 -13.29 11.10 -6.14
C ARG A 38 -12.59 10.18 -5.13
N GLU A 39 -13.31 9.22 -4.57
CA GLU A 39 -12.74 8.30 -3.59
C GLU A 39 -11.64 7.45 -4.21
N ILE A 40 -11.86 6.90 -5.41
CA ILE A 40 -10.86 6.11 -6.12
C ILE A 40 -9.62 6.95 -6.44
N LEU A 41 -9.79 8.14 -7.03
CA LEU A 41 -8.66 9.02 -7.37
C LEU A 41 -7.85 9.44 -6.14
N LEU A 42 -8.52 9.81 -5.04
CA LEU A 42 -7.83 10.15 -3.79
C LEU A 42 -7.19 8.93 -3.12
N ARG A 43 -7.83 7.76 -3.20
CA ARG A 43 -7.26 6.50 -2.70
C ARG A 43 -5.97 6.19 -3.43
N GLU A 44 -5.98 6.18 -4.76
CA GLU A 44 -4.81 5.85 -5.55
C GLU A 44 -3.70 6.92 -5.41
N ALA A 45 -4.05 8.21 -5.35
CA ALA A 45 -3.08 9.27 -5.08
C ALA A 45 -2.38 9.12 -3.71
N ARG A 46 -3.07 8.56 -2.70
CA ARG A 46 -2.50 8.26 -1.38
C ARG A 46 -1.80 6.91 -1.34
N ARG A 47 -2.21 5.95 -2.16
CA ARG A 47 -1.68 4.58 -2.18
C ARG A 47 -0.19 4.53 -2.51
N ALA A 48 0.27 5.45 -3.35
CA ALA A 48 1.70 5.63 -3.62
C ALA A 48 2.51 6.03 -2.38
N GLN A 49 1.87 6.56 -1.33
CA GLN A 49 2.53 6.96 -0.09
C GLN A 49 2.41 5.94 1.04
N ASP A 50 1.28 5.22 1.14
CA ASP A 50 0.97 4.38 2.31
C ASP A 50 0.01 3.22 1.99
N ASP A 51 0.39 2.22 1.18
CA ASP A 51 -0.37 0.95 1.11
C ASP A 51 -0.07 0.10 2.37
N PRO A 52 -1.00 -0.02 3.34
CA PRO A 52 -0.72 -0.70 4.60
C PRO A 52 -0.57 -2.20 4.39
N ASN A 53 -1.31 -2.79 3.45
CA ASN A 53 -1.23 -4.23 3.16
C ASN A 53 0.12 -4.57 2.53
N PHE A 54 0.61 -3.72 1.62
CA PHE A 54 1.96 -3.86 1.08
C PHE A 54 3.01 -3.71 2.18
N THR A 55 2.85 -2.72 3.06
CA THR A 55 3.75 -2.50 4.20
C THR A 55 3.83 -3.71 5.12
N GLU A 56 2.69 -4.29 5.52
CA GLU A 56 2.65 -5.51 6.34
C GLU A 56 3.22 -6.72 5.61
N THR A 57 2.98 -6.85 4.29
CA THR A 57 3.56 -7.93 3.48
C THR A 57 5.08 -7.87 3.48
N VAL A 58 5.65 -6.68 3.28
CA VAL A 58 7.10 -6.47 3.36
C VAL A 58 7.62 -6.75 4.77
N ALA A 59 6.91 -6.30 5.80
CA ALA A 59 7.29 -6.53 7.20
C ALA A 59 7.35 -8.02 7.55
N ILE A 60 6.34 -8.81 7.13
CA ILE A 60 6.30 -10.26 7.34
C ILE A 60 7.47 -10.92 6.61
N ARG A 61 7.72 -10.57 5.35
CA ARG A 61 8.87 -11.09 4.60
C ARG A 61 10.20 -10.80 5.30
N SER A 62 10.39 -9.58 5.81
CA SER A 62 11.59 -9.20 6.55
C SER A 62 11.73 -9.96 7.88
N LEU A 63 10.64 -10.12 8.63
CA LEU A 63 10.63 -10.92 9.87
C LEU A 63 11.00 -12.37 9.59
N LEU A 64 10.44 -12.96 8.53
CA LEU A 64 10.79 -14.32 8.10
C LEU A 64 12.27 -14.42 7.73
N ASN A 65 12.82 -13.48 6.96
CA ASN A 65 14.25 -13.49 6.63
C ASN A 65 15.15 -13.41 7.87
N LEU A 66 14.80 -12.56 8.83
CA LEU A 66 15.55 -12.41 10.09
C LEU A 66 15.46 -13.67 10.96
N ALA A 67 14.29 -14.29 11.06
CA ALA A 67 14.06 -15.46 11.90
C ALA A 67 14.56 -16.77 11.27
N LEU A 68 14.48 -16.91 9.94
CA LEU A 68 14.90 -18.12 9.24
C LEU A 68 16.42 -18.28 9.22
N ARG A 69 17.18 -17.17 9.14
CA ARG A 69 18.65 -17.23 9.11
C ARG A 69 19.25 -18.02 10.29
N PRO A 70 18.99 -17.70 11.57
CA PRO A 70 19.54 -18.48 12.69
C PRO A 70 19.02 -19.92 12.70
N LEU A 71 17.75 -20.14 12.33
CA LEU A 71 17.17 -21.50 12.26
C LEU A 71 17.89 -22.38 11.22
N LEU A 72 18.18 -21.83 10.04
CA LEU A 72 18.89 -22.54 8.97
C LEU A 72 20.37 -22.81 9.30
N LEU A 73 20.98 -21.98 10.15
CA LEU A 73 22.34 -22.16 10.65
C LEU A 73 22.41 -23.11 11.86
N GLY A 74 21.27 -23.64 12.31
CA GLY A 74 21.19 -24.51 13.49
C GLY A 74 21.38 -23.78 14.82
N GLU A 75 21.33 -22.45 14.81
CA GLU A 75 21.42 -21.62 16.00
C GLU A 75 20.12 -21.69 16.81
N LYS A 76 20.22 -21.81 18.14
CA LYS A 76 19.06 -21.69 19.01
C LYS A 76 18.70 -20.23 19.18
N MET A 77 17.52 -19.84 18.67
CA MET A 77 16.98 -18.51 18.86
C MET A 77 16.45 -18.34 20.28
N THR A 78 16.94 -17.33 21.00
CA THR A 78 16.41 -16.98 22.33
C THR A 78 15.15 -16.12 22.23
N PRO A 79 14.29 -16.09 23.28
CA PRO A 79 13.14 -15.19 23.32
C PRO A 79 13.50 -13.71 23.15
N GLU A 80 14.62 -13.27 23.71
CA GLU A 80 15.11 -11.89 23.66
C GLU A 80 15.52 -11.50 22.24
N GLN A 81 16.19 -12.42 21.52
CA GLN A 81 16.54 -12.24 20.12
C GLN A 81 15.29 -12.11 19.25
N PHE A 82 14.31 -12.98 19.46
CA PHE A 82 13.04 -12.91 18.73
C PHE A 82 12.28 -11.61 18.99
N SER A 83 12.20 -11.18 20.26
CA SER A 83 11.57 -9.91 20.64
C SER A 83 12.27 -8.69 20.02
N SER A 84 13.60 -8.74 19.91
CA SER A 84 14.39 -7.70 19.25
C SER A 84 14.09 -7.64 17.76
N MET A 85 13.98 -8.78 17.07
CA MET A 85 13.57 -8.82 15.66
C MET A 85 12.18 -8.24 15.43
N LEU A 86 11.21 -8.56 16.30
CA LEU A 86 9.86 -7.99 16.22
C LEU A 86 9.88 -6.47 16.40
N THR A 87 10.72 -5.96 17.30
CA THR A 87 10.87 -4.53 17.53
C THR A 87 11.42 -3.83 16.29
N ILE A 88 12.51 -4.34 15.71
CA ILE A 88 13.12 -3.81 14.48
C ILE A 88 12.09 -3.75 13.35
N VAL A 89 11.38 -4.85 13.10
CA VAL A 89 10.38 -4.90 12.03
C VAL A 89 9.24 -3.91 12.30
N ARG A 90 8.76 -3.78 13.55
CA ARG A 90 7.70 -2.81 13.88
C ARG A 90 8.13 -1.37 13.67
N THR A 91 9.36 -1.01 14.01
CA THR A 91 9.87 0.36 13.87
C THR A 91 10.19 0.71 12.42
N GLU A 92 10.69 -0.26 11.65
CA GLU A 92 11.25 0.02 10.31
C GLU A 92 10.33 -0.39 9.15
N LYS A 93 9.20 -1.07 9.39
CA LYS A 93 8.32 -1.60 8.31
C LYS A 93 7.96 -0.60 7.22
N ARG A 94 7.72 0.67 7.58
CA ARG A 94 7.39 1.73 6.61
C ARG A 94 8.58 2.07 5.72
N GLN A 95 9.78 2.14 6.28
CA GLN A 95 10.99 2.42 5.52
C GLN A 95 11.34 1.25 4.61
N MET A 96 11.30 0.01 5.13
CA MET A 96 11.49 -1.20 4.33
C MET A 96 10.48 -1.28 3.17
N ALA A 97 9.21 -0.96 3.41
CA ALA A 97 8.19 -0.95 2.36
C ALA A 97 8.53 0.08 1.26
N ARG A 98 8.95 1.29 1.62
CA ARG A 98 9.34 2.32 0.65
C ARG A 98 10.52 1.88 -0.22
N GLU A 99 11.55 1.28 0.37
CA GLU A 99 12.72 0.79 -0.36
C GLU A 99 12.36 -0.30 -1.37
N VAL A 100 11.53 -1.26 -0.94
CA VAL A 100 11.07 -2.34 -1.80
C VAL A 100 10.18 -1.81 -2.92
N MET A 101 9.33 -0.82 -2.64
CA MET A 101 8.51 -0.18 -3.67
C MET A 101 9.38 0.53 -4.72
N GLN A 102 10.46 1.18 -4.33
CA GLN A 102 11.41 1.79 -5.27
C GLN A 102 12.08 0.75 -6.17
N GLN A 103 12.40 -0.44 -5.66
CA GLN A 103 12.97 -1.53 -6.46
C GLN A 103 11.99 -2.04 -7.53
N TYR A 104 10.68 -2.05 -7.27
CA TYR A 104 9.68 -2.43 -8.28
C TYR A 104 9.39 -1.32 -9.31
N ILE A 105 9.60 -0.05 -8.93
CA ILE A 105 9.38 1.10 -9.82
C ILE A 105 10.59 1.29 -10.76
N GLN A 106 11.79 0.91 -10.35
CA GLN A 106 12.93 0.84 -11.26
C GLN A 106 12.85 -0.48 -12.05
N PRO A 107 12.68 -0.45 -13.39
CA PRO A 107 12.72 -1.68 -14.17
C PRO A 107 14.07 -2.36 -13.92
N GLU A 108 14.06 -3.66 -13.60
CA GLU A 108 15.28 -4.47 -13.58
C GLU A 108 16.05 -4.19 -14.86
N LYS A 109 17.25 -3.63 -14.71
CA LYS A 109 18.13 -3.40 -15.85
C LYS A 109 18.58 -4.79 -16.34
N PRO A 110 18.35 -5.14 -17.62
CA PRO A 110 18.73 -6.45 -18.15
C PRO A 110 20.24 -6.68 -18.10
#